data_AF-A0A3D3YTM8-F1
#
_entry.id   AF-A0A3D3YTM8-F1
#
_cell.length_a   1.000
_cell.length_b   1.000
_cell.length_c   1.000
_cell.angle_alpha   90.00
_cell.angle_beta   90.00
_cell.angle_gamma   90.00
#
_symmetry.space_group_name_H-M   'P 1'
#
loop_
_entity.id
_entity.type
_entity.pdbx_description
1 polymer ?
#
loop_
_entity_poly.entity_id
_entity_poly.type
_entity_poly.pdbx_seq_one_letter_code
_entity_poly.pdbx_strand_id
1 'polypeptide(L)' 'MPALKAGGKMFAGLAGEEMTFKLGAGTPAHAEALALEGAHLFDPSGRDRPFKDWVQVPAAHGARWQEFAERAWEAAQA' A
#
# COMPACT_ATOMS: atom_id res chain seq x y z
N MET A 1 10.62 8.21 4.33
CA MET A 1 9.57 7.76 3.40
C MET A 1 8.69 8.96 3.04
N PRO A 2 8.76 9.45 1.79
CA PRO A 2 7.74 10.35 1.23
C PRO A 2 6.36 9.69 1.26
N ALA A 3 5.30 10.46 1.49
CA ALA A 3 3.96 9.92 1.65
C ALA A 3 2.87 10.83 1.09
N LEU A 4 1.82 10.22 0.56
CA LEU A 4 0.59 10.89 0.14
C LEU A 4 -0.43 10.84 1.27
N LYS A 5 -1.15 11.97 1.46
CA LYS A 5 -2.14 12.13 2.53
C LYS A 5 -3.47 12.68 1.99
N ALA A 6 -4.56 12.16 2.53
CA ALA A 6 -5.94 12.59 2.28
C ALA A 6 -6.57 12.97 3.63
N GLY A 7 -7.10 14.19 3.78
CA GLY A 7 -7.70 14.63 5.05
C GLY A 7 -6.75 14.50 6.27
N GLY A 8 -5.44 14.65 6.07
CA GLY A 8 -4.41 14.48 7.10
C GLY A 8 -4.01 13.03 7.39
N LYS A 9 -4.70 12.02 6.84
CA LYS A 9 -4.39 10.60 6.99
C LYS A 9 -3.52 10.12 5.82
N MET A 10 -2.50 9.32 6.13
CA MET A 10 -1.67 8.69 5.09
C MET A 10 -2.44 7.56 4.41
N PHE A 11 -2.33 7.46 3.10
CA PHE A 11 -2.95 6.39 2.31
C PHE A 11 -1.98 5.71 1.34
N ALA A 12 -0.86 6.35 0.99
CA ALA A 12 0.22 5.74 0.24
C ALA A 12 1.58 6.36 0.59
N GLY A 13 2.68 5.67 0.28
CA GLY A 13 4.03 6.23 0.44
C GLY A 13 5.10 5.38 -0.21
N LEU A 14 6.33 5.89 -0.28
CA LEU A 14 7.47 5.20 -0.88
C LEU A 14 8.46 4.74 0.20
N ALA A 15 8.51 3.44 0.45
CA ALA A 15 9.40 2.79 1.40
C ALA A 15 10.55 2.12 0.64
N GLY A 16 11.74 2.72 0.67
CA GLY A 16 12.84 2.29 -0.20
C GLY A 16 12.47 2.51 -1.67
N GLU A 17 12.39 1.42 -2.43
CA GLU A 17 12.00 1.40 -3.85
C GLU A 17 10.57 0.86 -4.07
N GLU A 18 9.85 0.57 -3.00
CA GLU A 18 8.52 -0.04 -3.04
C GLU A 18 7.44 0.97 -2.65
N MET A 19 6.34 0.97 -3.40
CA MET A 19 5.18 1.76 -3.05
C MET A 19 4.33 1.02 -2.03
N THR A 20 3.88 1.74 -1.00
CA THR A 20 3.00 1.25 0.05
C THR A 20 1.62 1.84 -0.15
N PHE A 21 0.57 1.02 0.01
CA PHE A 21 -0.83 1.44 -0.19
C PHE A 21 -1.71 0.93 0.95
N LYS A 22 -2.55 1.80 1.51
CA LYS A 22 -3.58 1.42 2.48
C LYS A 22 -4.83 0.94 1.74
N LEU A 23 -4.92 -0.36 1.51
CA LEU A 23 -6.01 -0.97 0.74
C LEU A 23 -7.10 -1.58 1.62
N GLY A 24 -6.87 -1.67 2.94
CA GLY A 24 -7.81 -2.24 3.89
C GLY A 24 -7.76 -3.77 3.89
N ALA A 25 -7.51 -4.37 5.04
CA ALA A 25 -7.34 -5.81 5.17
C ALA A 25 -8.60 -6.55 4.68
N GLY A 26 -8.40 -7.52 3.77
CA GLY A 26 -9.48 -8.38 3.26
C GLY A 26 -10.34 -7.77 2.16
N THR A 27 -10.06 -6.54 1.70
CA THR A 27 -10.71 -5.99 0.51
C THR A 27 -10.20 -6.67 -0.77
N PRO A 28 -10.95 -6.62 -1.89
CA PRO A 28 -10.47 -7.14 -3.18
C PRO A 28 -9.15 -6.52 -3.63
N ALA A 29 -9.00 -5.20 -3.50
CA ALA A 29 -7.76 -4.50 -3.90
C ALA A 29 -6.56 -4.96 -3.05
N HIS A 30 -6.76 -5.17 -1.74
CA HIS A 30 -5.73 -5.70 -0.85
C HIS A 30 -5.30 -7.13 -1.25
N ALA A 31 -6.27 -8.01 -1.54
CA ALA A 31 -5.98 -9.36 -1.99
C ALA A 31 -5.26 -9.39 -3.34
N GLU A 32 -5.68 -8.54 -4.28
CA GLU A 32 -5.06 -8.40 -5.60
C GLU A 32 -3.62 -7.88 -5.50
N ALA A 33 -3.37 -6.86 -4.68
CA ALA A 33 -2.02 -6.35 -4.47
C ALA A 33 -1.10 -7.40 -3.85
N LEU A 34 -1.58 -8.13 -2.84
CA LEU A 34 -0.81 -9.21 -2.19
C LEU A 34 -0.55 -10.43 -3.10
N ALA A 35 -1.33 -10.60 -4.17
CA ALA A 35 -1.10 -11.68 -5.12
C ALA A 35 0.04 -11.38 -6.10
N LEU A 36 0.53 -10.14 -6.16
CA LEU A 36 1.68 -9.77 -6.98
C LEU A 36 2.96 -10.37 -6.41
N GLU A 37 3.82 -10.90 -7.28
CA GLU A 37 5.10 -11.49 -6.86
C GLU A 37 5.95 -10.44 -6.12
N GLY A 38 6.42 -10.81 -4.93
CA GLY A 38 7.22 -9.94 -4.04
C GLY A 38 6.41 -8.95 -3.21
N ALA A 39 5.11 -8.78 -3.47
CA ALA A 39 4.26 -7.95 -2.63
C ALA A 39 4.06 -8.59 -1.25
N HIS A 40 4.03 -7.74 -0.23
CA HIS A 40 3.93 -8.18 1.17
C HIS A 40 3.30 -7.08 2.02
N LEU A 41 2.93 -7.40 3.26
CA LEU A 41 2.39 -6.38 4.15
C LEU A 41 3.47 -5.37 4.56
N PHE A 42 3.10 -4.10 4.64
CA PHE A 42 4.02 -3.05 5.06
C PHE A 42 4.33 -3.14 6.55
N ASP A 43 5.60 -3.34 6.92
CA ASP A 43 6.08 -3.25 8.30
C ASP A 43 6.99 -2.03 8.49
N PRO A 44 6.45 -0.87 8.91
CA PRO A 44 7.25 0.32 9.16
C PRO A 44 8.21 0.16 10.35
N SER A 45 8.00 -0.84 11.21
CA SER A 45 8.81 -1.06 12.41
C SER A 45 10.03 -1.94 12.16
N GLY A 46 10.01 -2.75 11.08
CA GLY A 46 11.03 -3.75 10.77
C GLY A 46 11.16 -4.84 11.85
N ARG A 47 10.10 -5.10 12.61
CA ARG A 47 10.10 -6.02 13.78
C ARG A 47 9.03 -7.10 13.68
N ASP A 48 8.67 -7.47 12.46
CA ASP A 48 7.61 -8.44 12.16
C ASP A 48 6.26 -8.01 12.76
N ARG A 49 5.95 -6.71 12.65
CA ARG A 49 4.68 -6.12 13.10
C ARG A 49 4.01 -5.35 11.97
N PRO A 50 3.66 -6.03 10.87
CA PRO A 50 3.09 -5.38 9.70
C PRO A 50 1.74 -4.74 10.00
N PHE A 51 1.48 -3.63 9.32
CA PHE A 51 0.16 -3.02 9.27
C PHE A 51 -0.70 -3.83 8.30
N LYS A 52 -1.69 -4.55 8.83
CA LYS A 52 -2.54 -5.49 8.06
C LYS A 52 -3.34 -4.84 6.93
N ASP A 53 -3.59 -3.53 7.00
CA ASP A 53 -4.32 -2.80 5.96
C ASP A 53 -3.42 -2.34 4.81
N TRP A 54 -2.11 -2.52 4.93
CA TRP A 54 -1.12 -1.91 4.05
C TRP A 54 -0.31 -2.96 3.30
N VAL A 55 -0.18 -2.75 2.00
CA VAL A 55 0.61 -3.61 1.10
C VAL A 55 1.77 -2.81 0.51
N GLN A 56 2.98 -3.38 0.54
CA GLN A 56 4.15 -2.96 -0.22
C GLN A 56 4.15 -3.67 -1.57
N VAL A 57 4.26 -2.89 -2.65
CA VAL A 57 4.27 -3.36 -4.03
C VAL A 57 5.62 -3.00 -4.66
N PRO A 58 6.44 -3.99 -5.07
CA PRO A 58 7.74 -3.76 -5.68
C PRO A 58 7.69 -2.94 -6.98
N ALA A 59 8.80 -2.27 -7.30
CA ALA A 59 8.95 -1.50 -8.55
C ALA A 59 8.76 -2.31 -9.83
N ALA A 60 8.96 -3.64 -9.79
CA ALA A 60 8.66 -4.55 -10.89
C ALA A 60 7.19 -4.46 -11.35
N HIS A 61 6.27 -4.08 -10.44
CA HIS A 61 4.85 -3.88 -10.72
C HIS A 61 4.46 -2.40 -10.81
N GLY A 62 5.42 -1.51 -11.11
CA GLY A 62 5.20 -0.06 -11.13
C GLY A 62 4.06 0.41 -12.03
N ALA A 63 3.76 -0.34 -13.10
CA ALA A 63 2.60 -0.07 -13.96
C ALA A 63 1.24 -0.19 -13.24
N ARG A 64 1.16 -0.94 -12.13
CA ARG A 64 -0.05 -1.10 -11.30
C ARG A 64 -0.16 -0.08 -10.17
N TRP A 65 0.90 0.69 -9.89
CA TRP A 65 0.94 1.61 -8.74
C TRP A 65 -0.15 2.68 -8.79
N GLN A 66 -0.44 3.23 -9.97
CA GLN A 66 -1.50 4.23 -10.10
C GLN A 66 -2.86 3.66 -9.69
N GLU A 67 -3.20 2.46 -10.16
CA GLU A 67 -4.46 1.80 -9.82
C GLU A 67 -4.61 1.60 -8.31
N PHE A 68 -3.57 1.07 -7.63
CA PHE A 68 -3.62 0.89 -6.18
C PHE A 68 -3.63 2.22 -5.41
N ALA A 69 -2.97 3.27 -5.93
CA ALA A 69 -3.03 4.60 -5.35
C ALA A 69 -4.45 5.18 -5.40
N GLU A 70 -5.15 5.01 -6.52
CA GLU A 70 -6.54 5.44 -6.69
C GLU A 70 -7.47 4.72 -5.70
N ARG A 71 -7.36 3.39 -5.58
CA ARG A 71 -8.15 2.60 -4.61
C ARG A 71 -7.85 2.98 -3.17
N ALA A 72 -6.58 3.22 -2.84
CA ALA A 72 -6.18 3.66 -1.50
C ALA A 72 -6.67 5.08 -1.20
N TRP A 73 -6.68 5.97 -2.19
CA TRP A 73 -7.25 7.31 -2.07
C TRP A 73 -8.75 7.26 -1.80
N GLU A 74 -9.51 6.50 -2.58
CA GLU A 74 -10.96 6.31 -2.37
C GLU A 74 -11.25 5.78 -0.96
N ALA A 75 -10.52 4.77 -0.51
CA ALA A 75 -10.67 4.20 0.83
C ALA A 75 -10.30 5.19 1.96
N ALA A 76 -9.41 6.16 1.71
CA ALA A 76 -9.01 7.16 2.69
C ALA A 76 -10.03 8.30 2.85
N GLN A 77 -10.96 8.43 1.90
CA GLN A 77 -12.00 9.45 1.86
C GLN A 77 -13.33 8.98 2.48
N ALA A 78 -13.47 7.67 2.72
CA ALA A 78 -14.60 7.05 3.42
C ALA A 78 -14.47 7.13 4.96
#